data_AF-A0A4Q3VCI0-F1
#
_entry.id   AF-A0A4Q3VCI0-F1
#
_cell.length_a   1.000
_cell.length_b   1.000
_cell.length_c   1.000
_cell.angle_alpha   90.00
_cell.angle_beta   90.00
_cell.angle_gamma   90.00
#
_symmetry.space_group_name_H-M   'P 1'
#
loop_
_entity.id
_entity.type
_entity.pdbx_description
1 polymer ?
#
loop_
_entity_poly.entity_id
_entity_poly.type
_entity_poly.pdbx_seq_one_letter_code
_entity_poly.pdbx_strand_id
1 'polypeptide(L)'
;MDLNRLYSANRLGYNNTTAYDPRTVFQRDFDRIIFSSSFRRLQNKTQVFPLPGSVFVHNRLTHSLEVASVGRSLGTLAGEFIAENFKHELTEESREFYKYNLYNVVAAACLCHDIGNPAFGHSGEDAIASYFTKNEPSLKPQFLPAEWNDFINFEGNANAIRILTQQQNGKSGGSFNLTTS
;
A
#
# COMPACT_ATOMS: atom_id res chain seq x y z
N MET A 1 15.81 -17.85 5.70
CA MET A 1 15.40 -16.69 4.88
C MET A 1 16.66 -15.88 4.62
N ASP A 2 16.92 -15.49 3.37
CA ASP A 2 18.14 -14.72 3.03
C ASP A 2 17.85 -13.21 3.09
N LEU A 3 18.36 -12.53 4.12
CA LEU A 3 18.14 -11.10 4.37
C LEU A 3 18.67 -10.22 3.22
N ASN A 4 19.66 -10.68 2.46
CA ASN A 4 20.21 -9.92 1.33
C ASN A 4 19.28 -9.89 0.11
N ARG A 5 18.17 -10.64 0.14
CA ARG A 5 17.23 -10.78 -0.99
C ARG A 5 15.80 -10.38 -0.65
N LEU A 6 15.58 -9.77 0.51
CA LEU A 6 14.25 -9.34 0.98
C LEU A 6 13.88 -7.92 0.57
N TYR A 7 14.70 -7.25 -0.22
CA TYR A 7 14.41 -5.92 -0.75
C TYR A 7 14.83 -5.83 -2.21
N SER A 8 14.21 -4.92 -2.94
CA SER A 8 14.44 -4.73 -4.37
C SER A 8 14.10 -3.30 -4.78
N ALA A 9 15.09 -2.59 -5.33
CA ALA A 9 14.89 -1.27 -5.94
C ALA A 9 14.17 -1.33 -7.31
N ASN A 10 13.91 -2.54 -7.83
CA ASN A 10 13.27 -2.73 -9.14
C ASN A 10 11.81 -2.30 -9.11
N ARG A 11 11.32 -1.87 -10.28
CA ARG A 11 9.95 -1.40 -10.46
C ARG A 11 9.31 -2.12 -11.65
N LEU A 12 8.01 -2.40 -11.55
CA LEU A 12 7.28 -3.13 -12.60
C LEU A 12 7.17 -2.27 -13.87
N GLY A 13 7.69 -2.79 -14.98
CA GLY A 13 7.52 -2.18 -16.31
C GLY A 13 8.38 -0.94 -16.58
N TYR A 14 9.42 -0.69 -15.79
CA TYR A 14 10.29 0.47 -15.97
C TYR A 14 11.78 0.06 -16.00
N ASN A 15 12.46 0.40 -17.10
CA ASN A 15 13.92 0.27 -17.18
C ASN A 15 14.53 1.56 -16.62
N ASN A 16 15.43 1.42 -15.64
CA ASN A 16 16.09 2.51 -14.91
C ASN A 16 16.53 3.68 -15.83
N THR A 17 15.75 4.76 -15.89
CA THR A 17 16.27 6.04 -16.41
C THR A 17 17.06 6.75 -15.32
N THR A 18 18.33 6.95 -15.65
CA THR A 18 19.48 7.38 -14.87
C THR A 18 19.49 8.90 -14.58
N ALA A 19 18.34 9.49 -14.26
CA ALA A 19 18.33 10.86 -13.75
C ALA A 19 18.78 10.85 -12.27
N TYR A 20 19.85 11.56 -11.95
CA TYR A 20 20.31 11.73 -10.56
C TYR A 20 19.18 12.35 -9.71
N ASP A 21 18.76 11.63 -8.68
CA ASP A 21 17.80 12.09 -7.66
C ASP A 21 18.50 11.91 -6.30
N PRO A 22 18.62 12.97 -5.47
CA PRO A 22 19.26 12.86 -4.16
C PRO A 22 18.43 12.02 -3.16
N ARG A 23 17.18 11.69 -3.48
CA ARG A 23 16.32 10.83 -2.65
C ARG A 23 16.49 9.37 -3.04
N THR A 24 16.39 8.49 -2.06
CA THR A 24 16.39 7.04 -2.30
C THR A 24 15.11 6.61 -3.01
N VAL A 25 15.17 5.47 -3.71
CA VAL A 25 14.00 4.91 -4.41
C VAL A 25 12.80 4.66 -3.50
N PHE A 26 13.05 4.37 -2.21
CA PHE A 26 12.03 4.11 -1.19
C PHE A 26 11.42 5.40 -0.63
N GLN A 27 12.20 6.48 -0.51
CA GLN A 27 11.66 7.80 -0.19
C GLN A 27 10.72 8.29 -1.30
N ARG A 28 11.11 8.06 -2.57
CA ARG A 28 10.27 8.40 -3.72
C ARG A 28 8.95 7.63 -3.74
N ASP A 29 8.92 6.40 -3.24
CA ASP A 29 7.69 5.62 -3.13
C ASP A 29 6.74 6.21 -2.10
N PHE A 30 7.25 6.57 -0.93
CA PHE A 30 6.49 7.29 0.08
C PHE A 30 5.85 8.57 -0.49
N ASP A 31 6.63 9.40 -1.18
CA ASP A 31 6.14 10.64 -1.80
C ASP A 31 5.04 10.37 -2.85
N ARG A 32 5.24 9.38 -3.72
CA ARG A 32 4.25 9.00 -4.74
C ARG A 32 2.92 8.61 -4.12
N ILE A 33 2.94 7.91 -2.99
CA ILE A 33 1.73 7.53 -2.26
C ILE A 33 1.04 8.76 -1.69
N ILE A 34 1.78 9.61 -0.96
CA ILE A 34 1.26 10.85 -0.36
C ILE A 34 0.57 11.73 -1.40
N PHE A 35 1.19 11.91 -2.57
CA PHE A 35 0.64 12.78 -3.62
C PHE A 35 -0.38 12.10 -4.54
N SER A 36 -0.75 10.84 -4.28
CA SER A 36 -1.71 10.13 -5.11
C SER A 36 -3.14 10.57 -4.88
N SER A 37 -3.96 10.53 -5.94
CA SER A 37 -5.41 10.77 -5.80
C SER A 37 -6.09 9.72 -4.92
N SER A 38 -5.59 8.47 -4.95
CA SER A 38 -6.14 7.39 -4.13
C SER A 38 -5.91 7.59 -2.64
N PHE A 39 -4.72 8.06 -2.24
CA PHE A 39 -4.44 8.41 -0.86
C PHE A 39 -5.24 9.65 -0.43
N ARG A 40 -5.32 10.71 -1.24
CA ARG A 40 -6.16 11.88 -0.95
C ARG A 40 -7.64 11.56 -0.73
N ARG A 41 -8.19 10.55 -1.41
CA ARG A 41 -9.59 10.12 -1.21
C ARG A 41 -9.86 9.58 0.21
N LEU A 42 -8.83 9.18 0.95
CA LEU A 42 -8.99 8.74 2.35
C LEU A 42 -9.48 9.85 3.27
N GLN A 43 -9.29 11.13 2.90
CA GLN A 43 -9.79 12.28 3.67
C GLN A 43 -11.32 12.24 3.83
N ASN A 44 -12.03 11.73 2.83
CA ASN A 44 -13.49 11.68 2.80
C ASN A 44 -14.03 10.30 3.20
N LYS A 45 -13.20 9.43 3.79
CA LYS A 45 -13.64 8.13 4.33
C LYS A 45 -13.59 8.18 5.85
N THR A 46 -14.75 8.05 6.48
CA THR A 46 -14.86 8.04 7.94
C THR A 46 -14.29 6.75 8.52
N GLN A 47 -13.78 6.84 9.75
CA GLN A 47 -13.41 5.70 10.57
C GLN A 47 -14.49 5.52 11.65
N VAL A 48 -15.32 4.48 11.51
CA VAL A 48 -16.28 3.92 12.50
C VAL A 48 -17.37 4.86 13.08
N PHE A 49 -17.15 6.16 13.20
CA PHE A 49 -18.11 7.12 13.75
C PHE A 49 -18.75 7.99 12.65
N PRO A 50 -20.09 8.19 12.67
CA PRO A 50 -20.75 9.19 11.85
C PRO A 50 -20.32 10.58 12.34
N LEU A 51 -19.89 11.46 11.42
CA LEU A 51 -19.32 12.79 11.71
C LEU A 51 -20.24 13.62 12.63
N PRO A 52 -19.89 13.87 13.92
CA PRO A 52 -20.53 14.92 14.71
C PRO A 52 -19.73 16.21 14.54
N GLY A 53 -20.42 17.34 14.38
CA GLY A 53 -19.84 18.63 13.97
C GLY A 53 -18.83 19.31 14.91
N SER A 54 -18.25 18.64 15.92
CA SER A 54 -17.36 19.29 16.91
C SER A 54 -16.24 18.45 17.52
N VAL A 55 -16.02 17.20 17.10
CA VAL A 55 -14.93 16.35 17.63
C VAL A 55 -14.04 15.92 16.47
N PHE A 56 -12.71 15.89 16.66
CA PHE A 56 -11.74 15.36 15.70
C PHE A 56 -12.03 13.88 15.41
N VAL A 57 -12.97 13.62 14.51
CA VAL A 57 -13.21 12.28 13.97
C VAL A 57 -12.05 11.99 13.03
N HIS A 58 -11.24 10.99 13.39
CA HIS A 58 -10.15 10.55 12.54
C HIS A 58 -10.79 10.01 11.25
N ASN A 59 -10.35 10.54 10.11
CA ASN A 59 -10.66 9.93 8.82
C ASN A 59 -9.54 8.93 8.50
N ARG A 60 -9.75 8.10 7.48
CA ARG A 60 -8.76 7.10 7.11
C ARG A 60 -7.42 7.73 6.69
N LEU A 61 -7.42 8.99 6.25
CA LEU A 61 -6.19 9.70 5.92
C LEU A 61 -5.35 9.99 7.16
N THR A 62 -5.95 10.60 8.20
CA THR A 62 -5.23 10.92 9.44
C THR A 62 -4.77 9.64 10.15
N HIS A 63 -5.61 8.62 10.16
CA HIS A 63 -5.24 7.30 10.68
C HIS A 63 -4.02 6.72 9.94
N SER A 64 -4.03 6.66 8.61
CA SER A 64 -2.89 6.15 7.84
C SER A 64 -1.61 6.96 8.03
N LEU A 65 -1.71 8.27 8.27
CA LEU A 65 -0.55 9.12 8.58
C LEU A 65 0.04 8.79 9.96
N GLU A 66 -0.80 8.58 10.97
CA GLU A 66 -0.38 8.17 12.32
C GLU A 66 0.27 6.79 12.29
N VAL A 67 -0.37 5.82 11.61
CA VAL A 67 0.16 4.46 11.43
C VAL A 67 1.49 4.51 10.69
N ALA A 68 1.65 5.36 9.67
CA ALA A 68 2.93 5.53 8.97
C ALA A 68 4.01 6.17 9.85
N SER A 69 3.66 7.07 10.76
CA SER A 69 4.59 7.65 11.73
C SER A 69 5.11 6.59 12.72
N VAL A 70 4.21 5.76 13.26
CA VAL A 70 4.55 4.62 14.13
C VAL A 70 5.38 3.59 13.35
N GLY A 71 4.94 3.23 12.14
CA GLY A 71 5.62 2.29 11.25
C GLY A 71 7.04 2.74 10.89
N ARG A 72 7.25 4.03 10.65
CA ARG A 72 8.60 4.59 10.43
C ARG A 72 9.50 4.33 11.63
N SER A 73 9.01 4.60 12.84
CA SER A 73 9.77 4.38 14.08
C SER A 73 10.10 2.90 14.28
N LEU A 74 9.14 2.01 14.05
CA LEU A 74 9.34 0.56 14.10
C LEU A 74 10.35 0.08 13.06
N GLY A 75 10.27 0.59 11.82
CA GLY A 75 11.22 0.29 10.76
C GLY A 75 12.64 0.76 11.06
N THR A 76 12.81 1.89 11.73
CA THR A 76 14.12 2.36 12.21
C THR A 76 14.69 1.41 13.26
N LEU A 77 13.90 1.03 14.28
CA LEU A 77 14.35 0.13 15.34
C LEU A 77 14.68 -1.27 14.81
N ALA A 78 13.82 -1.82 13.96
CA ALA A 78 14.05 -3.13 13.34
C ALA A 78 15.26 -3.10 12.40
N GLY A 79 15.42 -2.02 11.62
CA GLY A 79 16.54 -1.84 10.70
C GLY A 79 17.88 -1.80 11.41
N GLU A 80 17.99 -1.02 12.48
CA GLU A 80 19.20 -0.96 13.33
C GLU A 80 19.48 -2.33 13.96
N PHE A 81 18.46 -2.99 14.51
CA PHE A 81 18.59 -4.32 15.09
C PHE A 81 19.13 -5.33 14.07
N ILE A 82 18.57 -5.36 12.85
CA ILE A 82 19.00 -6.29 11.80
C ILE A 82 20.44 -6.00 11.38
N ALA A 83 20.75 -4.73 11.14
CA ALA A 83 22.07 -4.31 10.66
C ALA A 83 23.20 -4.63 11.64
N GLU A 84 22.93 -4.55 12.95
CA GLU A 84 23.93 -4.85 13.99
C GLU A 84 24.04 -6.35 14.30
N ASN A 85 22.91 -7.03 14.47
CA ASN A 85 22.91 -8.45 14.89
C ASN A 85 23.28 -9.41 13.76
N PHE A 86 23.04 -9.04 12.50
CA PHE A 86 23.35 -9.87 11.33
C PHE A 86 24.49 -9.31 10.48
N LYS A 87 25.34 -8.42 11.03
CA LYS A 87 26.40 -7.71 10.30
C LYS A 87 27.37 -8.59 9.51
N HIS A 88 27.57 -9.85 9.93
CA HIS A 88 28.46 -10.81 9.26
C HIS A 88 27.77 -11.60 8.14
N GLU A 89 26.45 -11.58 8.08
CA GLU A 89 25.61 -12.24 7.06
C GLU A 89 25.15 -11.25 5.98
N LEU A 90 25.21 -9.95 6.27
CA LEU A 90 24.78 -8.89 5.38
C LEU A 90 25.92 -8.40 4.49
N THR A 91 25.60 -8.18 3.21
CA THR A 91 26.42 -7.35 2.33
C THR A 91 26.41 -5.90 2.83
N GLU A 92 27.37 -5.09 2.38
CA GLU A 92 27.41 -3.65 2.67
C GLU A 92 26.11 -2.97 2.23
N GLU A 93 25.64 -3.28 1.02
CA GLU A 93 24.39 -2.74 0.46
C GLU A 93 23.18 -3.08 1.33
N SER A 94 23.06 -4.34 1.76
CA SER A 94 21.94 -4.76 2.61
C SER A 94 22.00 -4.11 3.98
N ARG A 95 23.20 -3.91 4.54
CA ARG A 95 23.38 -3.19 5.79
C ARG A 95 22.93 -1.74 5.67
N GLU A 96 23.32 -1.04 4.60
CA GLU A 96 22.87 0.33 4.32
C GLU A 96 21.35 0.40 4.10
N PHE A 97 20.77 -0.59 3.39
CA PHE A 97 19.32 -0.68 3.23
C PHE A 97 18.61 -0.77 4.58
N TYR A 98 19.01 -1.71 5.45
CA TYR A 98 18.36 -1.88 6.73
C TYR A 98 18.50 -0.64 7.64
N LYS A 99 19.67 0.00 7.67
CA LYS A 99 19.89 1.22 8.46
C LYS A 99 19.13 2.44 7.94
N TYR A 100 19.15 2.65 6.63
CA TYR A 100 18.78 3.95 6.05
C TYR A 100 17.53 3.93 5.16
N ASN A 101 16.98 2.75 4.86
CA ASN A 101 15.88 2.63 3.89
C ASN A 101 14.68 1.82 4.38
N LEU A 102 14.87 0.83 5.27
CA LEU A 102 13.76 0.00 5.76
C LEU A 102 12.59 0.83 6.31
N TYR A 103 12.88 1.88 7.08
CA TYR A 103 11.84 2.74 7.65
C TYR A 103 10.98 3.45 6.59
N ASN A 104 11.52 3.73 5.39
CA ASN A 104 10.74 4.31 4.30
C ASN A 104 9.81 3.26 3.67
N VAL A 105 10.27 2.01 3.54
CA VAL A 105 9.46 0.89 3.04
C VAL A 105 8.30 0.62 4.00
N VAL A 106 8.58 0.50 5.30
CA VAL A 106 7.56 0.25 6.31
C VAL A 106 6.55 1.41 6.35
N ALA A 107 7.03 2.66 6.34
CA ALA A 107 6.13 3.81 6.34
C ALA A 107 5.26 3.88 5.06
N ALA A 108 5.82 3.56 3.89
CA ALA A 108 5.08 3.50 2.63
C ALA A 108 3.99 2.41 2.65
N ALA A 109 4.30 1.21 3.16
CA ALA A 109 3.33 0.14 3.33
C ALA A 109 2.19 0.57 4.28
N CYS A 110 2.52 1.22 5.39
CA CYS A 110 1.56 1.78 6.33
C CYS A 110 0.63 2.83 5.69
N LEU A 111 1.13 3.71 4.81
CA LEU A 111 0.25 4.65 4.10
C LEU A 111 -0.75 3.95 3.18
N CYS A 112 -0.33 2.82 2.59
CA CYS A 112 -1.11 2.09 1.60
C CYS A 112 -2.14 1.14 2.20
N HIS A 113 -2.01 0.74 3.48
CA HIS A 113 -2.83 -0.34 4.06
C HIS A 113 -4.33 -0.13 3.88
N ASP A 114 -4.78 1.13 3.95
CA ASP A 114 -6.19 1.49 3.92
C ASP A 114 -6.69 1.97 2.53
N ILE A 115 -5.81 2.00 1.52
CA ILE A 115 -6.09 2.64 0.22
C ILE A 115 -7.17 1.91 -0.59
N GLY A 116 -7.24 0.58 -0.42
CA GLY A 116 -8.16 -0.30 -1.12
C GLY A 116 -9.53 -0.49 -0.46
N ASN A 117 -9.69 -0.05 0.79
CA ASN A 117 -10.95 -0.25 1.49
C ASN A 117 -12.12 0.52 0.84
N PRO A 118 -13.31 -0.08 0.74
CA PRO A 118 -14.47 0.59 0.16
C PRO A 118 -15.03 1.67 1.10
N ALA A 119 -16.03 2.42 0.62
CA ALA A 119 -16.81 3.27 1.52
C ALA A 119 -17.44 2.40 2.61
N PHE A 120 -17.52 2.91 3.85
CA PHE A 120 -18.08 2.19 5.00
C PHE A 120 -17.31 0.93 5.47
N GLY A 121 -16.10 0.68 4.98
CA GLY A 121 -15.26 -0.43 5.48
C GLY A 121 -15.89 -1.80 5.25
N HIS A 122 -15.85 -2.68 6.25
CA HIS A 122 -16.39 -4.05 6.13
C HIS A 122 -17.85 -4.07 5.65
N SER A 123 -18.69 -3.13 6.09
CA SER A 123 -20.07 -3.04 5.58
C SER A 123 -20.14 -2.75 4.09
N GLY A 124 -19.16 -2.03 3.54
CA GLY A 124 -19.03 -1.83 2.10
C GLY A 124 -18.55 -3.08 1.37
N GLU A 125 -17.65 -3.86 1.97
CA GLU A 125 -17.20 -5.14 1.45
C GLU A 125 -18.36 -6.15 1.39
N ASP A 126 -19.07 -6.29 2.52
CA ASP A 126 -20.27 -7.12 2.64
C ASP A 126 -21.36 -6.69 1.65
N ALA A 127 -21.54 -5.39 1.42
CA ALA A 127 -22.52 -4.88 0.47
C ALA A 127 -22.17 -5.26 -0.98
N ILE A 128 -20.88 -5.20 -1.35
CA ILE A 128 -20.40 -5.64 -2.67
C ILE A 128 -20.64 -7.15 -2.81
N ALA A 129 -20.16 -7.95 -1.86
CA ALA A 129 -20.34 -9.40 -1.89
C ALA A 129 -21.82 -9.78 -1.98
N SER A 130 -22.66 -9.19 -1.11
CA SER A 130 -24.10 -9.44 -1.08
C SER A 130 -24.80 -9.05 -2.39
N TYR A 131 -24.38 -7.97 -3.05
CA TYR A 131 -24.95 -7.57 -4.34
C TYR A 131 -24.71 -8.64 -5.40
N PHE A 132 -23.48 -9.16 -5.51
CA PHE A 132 -23.17 -10.22 -6.47
C PHE A 132 -23.92 -11.50 -6.12
N THR A 133 -23.87 -11.99 -4.88
CA THR A 133 -24.57 -13.21 -4.47
C THR A 133 -26.08 -13.15 -4.73
N LYS A 134 -26.75 -12.01 -4.44
CA LYS A 134 -28.20 -11.86 -4.68
C LYS A 134 -28.58 -11.86 -6.17
N ASN A 135 -27.65 -11.46 -7.04
CA ASN A 135 -27.85 -11.40 -8.48
C ASN A 135 -27.12 -12.53 -9.21
N GLU A 136 -26.80 -13.63 -8.52
CA GLU A 136 -26.06 -14.76 -9.07
C GLU A 136 -26.63 -15.30 -10.39
N PRO A 137 -27.95 -15.53 -10.55
CA PRO A 137 -28.49 -16.09 -11.78
C PRO A 137 -28.25 -15.22 -13.03
N SER A 138 -28.19 -13.90 -12.88
CA SER A 138 -28.03 -12.96 -13.99
C SER A 138 -26.59 -12.52 -14.21
N LEU A 139 -25.77 -12.44 -13.14
CA LEU A 139 -24.41 -11.93 -13.20
C LEU A 139 -23.36 -13.03 -13.36
N LYS A 140 -23.48 -14.16 -12.65
CA LYS A 140 -22.44 -15.20 -12.64
C LYS A 140 -22.08 -15.75 -14.03
N PRO A 141 -23.01 -15.91 -14.99
CA PRO A 141 -22.67 -16.34 -16.35
C PRO A 141 -21.78 -15.37 -17.12
N GLN A 142 -21.63 -14.11 -16.67
CA GLN A 142 -20.82 -13.09 -17.32
C GLN A 142 -19.34 -13.10 -16.90
N PHE A 143 -18.97 -13.94 -15.92
CA PHE A 143 -17.66 -13.95 -15.30
C PHE A 143 -17.04 -15.35 -15.32
N LEU A 144 -15.72 -15.41 -15.38
CA LEU A 144 -14.99 -16.62 -15.08
C LEU A 144 -15.16 -17.01 -13.60
N PRO A 145 -15.01 -18.28 -13.23
CA PRO A 145 -15.13 -18.71 -11.84
C PRO A 145 -14.23 -17.94 -10.87
N ALA A 146 -13.01 -17.59 -11.29
CA ALA A 146 -12.07 -16.81 -10.49
C ALA A 146 -12.53 -15.35 -10.30
N GLU A 147 -13.01 -14.71 -11.38
CA GLU A 147 -13.52 -13.33 -11.34
C GLU A 147 -14.78 -13.24 -10.47
N TRP A 148 -15.67 -14.23 -10.57
CA TRP A 148 -16.83 -14.34 -9.68
C TRP A 148 -16.41 -14.42 -8.22
N ASN A 149 -15.37 -15.23 -7.94
CA ASN A 149 -14.85 -15.42 -6.58
C ASN A 149 -14.28 -14.12 -6.00
N ASP A 150 -13.63 -13.28 -6.82
CA ASP A 150 -13.12 -11.97 -6.40
C ASP A 150 -14.26 -11.01 -5.98
N PHE A 151 -15.43 -11.09 -6.63
CA PHE A 151 -16.56 -10.22 -6.28
C PHE A 151 -17.29 -10.66 -5.00
N ILE A 152 -17.50 -11.96 -4.81
CA ILE A 152 -18.19 -12.48 -3.63
C ILE A 152 -17.30 -12.52 -2.38
N ASN A 153 -15.97 -12.46 -2.55
CA ASN A 153 -14.99 -12.35 -1.47
C ASN A 153 -14.20 -11.05 -1.56
N PHE A 154 -14.88 -9.96 -1.95
CA PHE A 154 -14.21 -8.67 -2.10
C PHE A 154 -13.54 -8.24 -0.79
N GLU A 155 -12.25 -7.89 -0.87
CA GLU A 155 -11.44 -7.58 0.30
C GLU A 155 -10.53 -6.36 0.00
N GLY A 156 -10.48 -5.43 0.94
CA GLY A 156 -9.84 -4.13 0.76
C GLY A 156 -8.32 -4.19 0.56
N ASN A 157 -7.61 -5.12 1.19
CA ASN A 157 -6.17 -5.31 0.98
C ASN A 157 -5.87 -5.86 -0.43
N ALA A 158 -6.65 -6.83 -0.91
CA ALA A 158 -6.54 -7.31 -2.30
C ALA A 158 -6.80 -6.16 -3.29
N ASN A 159 -7.83 -5.34 -3.02
CA ASN A 159 -8.12 -4.15 -3.79
C ASN A 159 -7.03 -3.07 -3.67
N ALA A 160 -6.31 -2.99 -2.56
CA ALA A 160 -5.18 -2.06 -2.39
C ALA A 160 -4.07 -2.40 -3.38
N ILE A 161 -3.70 -3.68 -3.49
CA ILE A 161 -2.72 -4.15 -4.48
C ILE A 161 -3.16 -3.78 -5.90
N ARG A 162 -4.44 -4.01 -6.23
CA ARG A 162 -5.02 -3.60 -7.51
C ARG A 162 -4.86 -2.09 -7.73
N ILE A 163 -5.20 -1.24 -6.76
CA ILE A 163 -5.08 0.23 -6.92
C ILE A 163 -3.64 0.67 -7.15
N LEU A 164 -2.69 0.06 -6.44
CA LEU A 164 -1.27 0.43 -6.52
C LEU A 164 -0.61 -0.02 -7.83
N THR A 165 -1.12 -1.08 -8.46
CA THR A 165 -0.52 -1.71 -9.64
C THR A 165 -1.30 -1.43 -10.95
N GLN A 166 -2.62 -1.21 -10.88
CA GLN A 166 -3.48 -1.06 -12.05
C GLN A 166 -3.13 0.19 -12.84
N GLN A 167 -2.77 0.01 -14.11
CA GLN A 167 -2.53 1.10 -15.06
C GLN A 167 -3.77 1.99 -15.18
N GLN A 168 -3.59 3.30 -15.00
CA GLN A 168 -4.65 4.29 -15.14
C GLN A 168 -4.55 4.95 -16.51
N ASN A 169 -5.69 5.09 -17.20
CA ASN A 169 -5.77 5.81 -18.46
C ASN A 169 -5.31 7.26 -18.28
N GLY A 170 -4.39 7.73 -19.13
CA GLY A 170 -3.84 9.08 -19.06
C GLY A 170 -2.66 9.28 -18.09
N LYS A 171 -2.11 8.20 -17.50
CA LYS A 171 -0.85 8.23 -16.72
C LYS A 171 0.23 7.39 -17.40
N SER A 172 1.49 7.74 -17.14
CA SER A 172 2.68 7.00 -17.59
C SER A 172 2.57 5.50 -17.23
N GLY A 173 3.20 4.62 -18.01
CA GLY A 173 3.20 3.17 -17.75
C GLY A 173 3.67 2.85 -16.32
N GLY A 174 2.93 1.96 -15.64
CA GLY A 174 3.13 1.61 -14.24
C GLY A 174 2.43 2.59 -13.29
N SER A 175 1.23 2.23 -12.80
CA SER A 175 0.34 3.04 -11.94
C SER A 175 1.05 3.98 -10.95
N PHE A 176 1.44 3.48 -9.77
CA PHE A 176 2.28 4.18 -8.80
C PHE A 176 3.77 3.87 -9.04
N ASN A 177 4.04 2.79 -9.78
CA ASN A 177 5.38 2.32 -10.13
C ASN A 177 6.29 2.15 -8.90
N LEU A 178 5.77 1.60 -7.79
CA LEU A 178 6.50 1.40 -6.54
C LEU A 178 7.59 0.33 -6.67
N THR A 179 8.54 0.31 -5.74
CA THR A 179 9.55 -0.76 -5.62
C THR A 179 8.89 -2.08 -5.22
N THR A 180 9.49 -3.21 -5.61
CA THR A 180 8.97 -4.56 -5.33
C THR A 180 9.53 -5.17 -4.03
N SER A 181 9.96 -4.32 -3.09
CA SER A 181 10.56 -4.74 -1.82
C SER A 181 9.52 -5.28 -0.84
#